data_AF-A0A1N6G0L5-F1
#
_entry.id   AF-A0A1N6G0L5-F1
#
_cell.length_a   1.000
_cell.length_b   1.000
_cell.length_c   1.000
_cell.angle_alpha   90.00
_cell.angle_beta   90.00
_cell.angle_gamma   90.00
#
_symmetry.space_group_name_H-M   'P 1'
#
loop_
_entity.id
_entity.type
_entity.pdbx_description
1 polymer ?
#
loop_
_entity_poly.entity_id
_entity_poly.type
_entity_poly.pdbx_seq_one_letter_code
_entity_poly.pdbx_strand_id
1 'polypeptide(L)'
;MDLLVLGFCGLIFVCLVAGCNFFATTRMHDKINASKQARRALHNEVSELQAALISKREEKKIVINKLRMARAESSSQKEVVMDVNPSTPSRAQGNFEQELVSQKIITERELDRVKNYRRSTSCPYDVGETIIMLGYASQHDVDRVREKYS
;
A
#
# COMPACT_ATOMS: atom_id res chain seq x y z
N MET A 1 41.66 -62.67 -16.30
CA MET A 1 41.89 -61.31 -15.75
C MET A 1 40.79 -60.35 -16.19
N ASP A 2 40.30 -60.39 -17.43
CA ASP A 2 39.31 -59.43 -17.95
C ASP A 2 37.91 -59.47 -17.30
N LEU A 3 37.41 -60.64 -16.89
CA LEU A 3 36.08 -60.75 -16.27
C LEU A 3 35.99 -60.08 -14.89
N LEU A 4 37.08 -60.11 -14.12
CA LEU A 4 37.17 -59.46 -12.80
C LEU A 4 37.26 -57.94 -12.94
N VAL A 5 37.97 -57.45 -13.96
CA VAL A 5 38.08 -56.02 -14.27
C VAL A 5 36.73 -55.46 -14.70
N LEU A 6 35.98 -56.18 -15.55
CA LEU A 6 34.62 -55.82 -15.95
C LEU A 6 33.65 -55.77 -14.76
N GLY A 7 33.73 -56.75 -13.85
CA GLY A 7 32.94 -56.77 -12.62
C GLY A 7 33.25 -55.58 -11.70
N PHE A 8 34.52 -55.21 -11.56
CA PHE A 8 34.95 -54.07 -10.73
C PHE A 8 34.53 -52.73 -11.33
N CYS A 9 34.66 -52.55 -12.65
CA CYS A 9 34.18 -51.36 -13.35
C CYS A 9 32.66 -51.18 -13.24
N GLY A 10 31.89 -52.27 -13.32
CA GLY A 10 30.44 -52.25 -13.10
C GLY A 10 30.06 -51.83 -11.68
N LEU A 11 30.76 -52.35 -10.67
CA LEU A 11 30.55 -51.98 -9.26
C LEU A 11 30.84 -50.51 -8.99
N ILE A 12 31.95 -49.98 -9.51
CA ILE A 12 32.29 -48.56 -9.39
C ILE A 12 31.21 -47.68 -10.02
N PHE A 13 30.72 -48.05 -11.22
CA PHE A 13 29.68 -47.30 -11.91
C PHE A 13 28.38 -47.26 -11.10
N VAL A 14 27.94 -48.39 -10.55
CA VAL A 14 26.74 -48.46 -9.70
C VAL A 14 26.91 -47.62 -8.44
N CYS A 15 28.08 -47.69 -7.78
CA CYS A 15 28.37 -46.87 -6.61
C CYS A 15 28.37 -45.36 -6.93
N LEU A 16 28.92 -44.95 -8.07
CA LEU A 16 28.92 -43.56 -8.52
C LEU A 16 27.49 -43.07 -8.82
N VAL A 17 26.70 -43.85 -9.56
CA VAL A 17 25.31 -43.49 -9.89
C VAL A 17 24.44 -43.42 -8.63
N ALA A 18 24.59 -44.37 -7.70
CA ALA A 18 23.90 -44.35 -6.41
C ALA A 18 24.30 -43.13 -5.57
N GLY A 19 25.60 -42.80 -5.53
CA GLY A 19 26.12 -41.62 -4.83
C GLY A 19 25.58 -40.31 -5.41
N CYS A 20 25.53 -40.16 -6.74
CA CYS A 20 24.98 -38.99 -7.40
C CYS A 20 23.48 -38.81 -7.12
N ASN A 21 22.70 -39.90 -7.19
CA ASN A 21 21.27 -39.86 -6.89
C ASN A 21 20.99 -39.55 -5.41
N PHE A 22 21.79 -40.10 -4.49
CA PHE A 22 21.70 -39.77 -3.07
C PHE A 22 22.03 -38.30 -2.81
N PHE A 23 23.10 -37.77 -3.42
CA PHE A 23 23.46 -36.36 -3.28
C PHE A 23 22.44 -35.40 -3.90
N ALA A 24 21.82 -35.77 -5.03
CA ALA A 24 20.77 -34.99 -5.64
C ALA A 24 19.51 -34.95 -4.77
N THR A 25 19.14 -36.09 -4.17
CA THR A 25 17.95 -36.20 -3.31
C THR A 25 18.15 -35.47 -1.97
N THR A 26 19.32 -35.55 -1.34
CA THR A 26 19.62 -34.78 -0.12
C THR A 26 19.59 -33.28 -0.37
N ARG A 27 20.22 -32.81 -1.46
CA ARG A 27 20.20 -31.38 -1.82
C ARG A 27 18.78 -30.86 -2.11
N MET A 28 17.92 -31.68 -2.71
CA MET A 28 16.51 -31.33 -2.91
C MET A 28 15.74 -31.31 -1.58
N HIS A 29 16.01 -32.25 -0.68
CA HIS A 29 15.42 -32.28 0.65
C HIS A 29 15.78 -31.04 1.47
N ASP A 30 17.04 -30.61 1.42
CA ASP A 30 17.50 -29.39 2.10
C ASP A 30 16.79 -28.14 1.57
N LYS A 31 16.65 -28.02 0.24
CA LYS A 31 15.89 -26.91 -0.38
C LYS A 31 14.42 -26.92 0.04
N ILE A 32 13.79 -28.09 0.13
CA ILE A 32 12.41 -28.22 0.59
C ILE A 32 12.29 -27.78 2.05
N ASN A 33 13.24 -28.17 2.91
CA ASN A 33 13.24 -27.80 4.33
C ASN A 33 13.47 -26.30 4.52
N ALA A 34 14.43 -25.70 3.80
CA ALA A 34 14.65 -24.26 3.79
C ALA A 34 13.39 -23.50 3.32
N SER A 35 12.73 -23.97 2.25
CA SER A 35 11.47 -23.39 1.76
C SER A 35 10.33 -23.50 2.79
N LYS A 36 10.22 -24.63 3.49
CA LYS A 36 9.23 -24.81 4.57
C LYS A 36 9.51 -23.86 5.74
N GLN A 37 10.78 -23.69 6.10
CA GLN A 37 11.18 -22.77 7.18
C GLN A 37 10.88 -21.31 6.79
N ALA A 38 11.21 -20.90 5.57
CA ALA A 38 10.89 -19.56 5.06
C ALA A 38 9.37 -19.30 5.06
N ARG A 39 8.55 -20.29 4.66
CA ARG A 39 7.09 -20.17 4.73
C ARG A 39 6.57 -19.99 6.15
N ARG A 40 7.15 -20.69 7.14
CA ARG A 40 6.75 -20.53 8.55
C ARG A 40 7.13 -19.16 9.09
N ALA A 41 8.34 -18.68 8.78
CA ALA A 41 8.78 -17.34 9.17
C ALA A 41 7.86 -16.26 8.58
N LEU A 42 7.60 -16.32 7.28
CA LEU A 42 6.70 -15.39 6.59
C LEU A 42 5.28 -15.43 7.17
N HIS A 43 4.76 -16.62 7.48
CA HIS A 43 3.44 -16.75 8.11
C HIS A 43 3.38 -16.06 9.46
N ASN A 44 4.43 -16.15 10.28
CA ASN A 44 4.49 -15.47 11.57
C ASN A 44 4.51 -13.95 11.38
N GLU A 45 5.34 -13.42 10.48
CA GLU A 45 5.38 -11.99 10.15
C GLU A 45 4.02 -11.47 9.66
N VAL A 46 3.35 -12.21 8.78
CA VAL A 46 2.01 -11.85 8.29
C VAL A 46 0.98 -11.87 9.42
N SER A 47 1.04 -12.85 10.32
CA SER A 47 0.16 -12.92 11.49
C SER A 47 0.37 -11.73 12.44
N GLU A 48 1.61 -11.33 12.68
CA GLU A 48 1.94 -10.16 13.49
C GLU A 48 1.43 -8.86 12.84
N LEU A 49 1.65 -8.71 11.53
CA LEU A 49 1.12 -7.57 10.77
C LEU A 49 -0.41 -7.54 10.78
N GLN A 50 -1.07 -8.69 10.68
CA GLN A 50 -2.53 -8.78 10.77
C GLN A 50 -3.04 -8.33 12.13
N ALA A 51 -2.38 -8.74 13.23
CA ALA A 51 -2.72 -8.29 14.57
C ALA A 51 -2.53 -6.78 14.75
N ALA A 52 -1.41 -6.23 14.26
CA ALA A 52 -1.14 -4.79 14.28
C ALA A 52 -2.18 -4.00 13.47
N LEU A 53 -2.60 -4.53 12.32
CA LEU A 53 -3.61 -3.90 11.47
C LEU A 53 -5.00 -3.91 12.12
N ILE A 54 -5.38 -4.98 12.82
CA ILE A 54 -6.62 -5.02 13.61
C ILE A 54 -6.57 -3.97 14.72
N SER A 55 -5.48 -3.93 15.49
CA SER A 55 -5.29 -2.93 16.55
C SER A 55 -5.39 -1.49 16.03
N LYS A 56 -4.74 -1.18 14.91
CA LYS A 56 -4.84 0.16 14.29
C LYS A 56 -6.23 0.50 13.77
N ARG A 57 -6.98 -0.50 13.28
CA ARG A 57 -8.40 -0.31 12.91
C ARG A 57 -9.27 0.02 14.12
N GLU A 58 -9.04 -0.63 15.26
CA GLU A 58 -9.74 -0.35 16.50
C GLU A 58 -9.41 1.05 17.04
N GLU A 59 -8.13 1.42 17.06
CA GLU A 59 -7.71 2.78 17.42
C GLU A 59 -8.40 3.83 16.54
N LYS A 60 -8.42 3.63 15.21
CA LYS A 60 -9.12 4.52 14.28
C LYS A 60 -10.61 4.63 14.59
N LYS A 61 -11.28 3.52 14.92
CA LYS A 61 -12.69 3.51 15.31
C LYS A 61 -12.93 4.33 16.58
N ILE A 62 -12.06 4.22 17.57
CA ILE A 62 -12.13 5.00 18.82
C ILE A 62 -11.96 6.49 18.51
N VAL A 63 -10.96 6.86 17.70
CA VAL A 63 -10.72 8.26 17.32
C VAL A 63 -11.91 8.85 16.57
N ILE A 64 -12.48 8.12 15.61
CA ILE A 64 -13.68 8.57 14.88
C ILE A 64 -14.86 8.76 15.83
N ASN A 65 -15.09 7.84 16.76
CA ASN A 65 -16.16 7.99 17.75
C ASN A 65 -15.95 9.21 18.65
N LYS A 66 -14.72 9.45 19.14
CA LYS A 66 -14.37 10.65 19.91
C LYS A 66 -14.60 11.94 19.11
N LEU A 67 -14.19 11.96 17.84
CA LEU A 67 -14.44 13.09 16.93
C LEU A 67 -15.93 13.32 16.71
N ARG A 68 -16.73 12.25 16.59
CA ARG A 68 -18.19 12.35 16.45
C ARG A 68 -18.84 12.92 17.71
N MET A 69 -18.40 12.50 18.89
CA MET A 69 -18.88 13.05 20.17
C MET A 69 -18.50 14.53 20.33
N ALA A 70 -17.24 14.88 20.07
CA ALA A 70 -16.78 16.28 20.11
C ALA A 70 -17.54 17.16 19.10
N ARG A 71 -17.90 16.62 17.92
CA ARG A 71 -18.73 17.33 16.94
C ARG A 71 -20.18 17.50 17.40
N ALA A 72 -20.75 16.49 18.05
CA ALA A 72 -22.10 16.57 18.63
C ALA A 72 -22.16 17.59 19.77
N GLU A 73 -21.14 17.65 20.63
CA GLU A 73 -21.01 18.65 21.69
C GLU A 73 -20.79 20.07 21.14
N SER A 74 -19.95 20.21 20.10
CA SER A 74 -19.72 21.50 19.42
C SER A 74 -20.93 22.00 18.62
N SER A 75 -21.80 21.10 18.14
CA SER A 75 -23.05 21.44 17.44
C SER A 75 -24.11 22.04 18.38
N SER A 76 -23.91 21.96 19.70
CA SER A 76 -24.77 22.61 20.69
C SER A 76 -24.38 24.07 20.94
N GLN A 77 -23.36 24.61 20.26
CA GLN A 77 -22.77 25.94 20.55
C GLN A 77 -22.56 26.84 19.32
N LYS A 78 -23.19 26.58 18.16
CA LYS A 78 -22.92 27.39 16.96
C LYS A 78 -24.18 27.82 16.21
N GLU A 79 -24.87 28.81 16.78
CA GLU A 79 -25.65 29.80 16.03
C GLU A 79 -24.94 31.15 16.17
N VAL A 80 -24.02 31.45 15.25
CA VAL A 80 -23.59 32.83 14.98
C VAL A 80 -23.33 32.93 13.48
N VAL A 81 -24.24 33.65 12.82
CA VAL A 81 -24.19 34.13 11.44
C VAL A 81 -23.00 35.07 11.26
N MET A 82 -22.29 34.98 10.14
CA MET A 82 -21.77 36.16 9.44
C MET A 82 -21.43 35.84 7.98
N ASP A 83 -22.18 36.48 7.09
CA ASP A 83 -21.82 36.73 5.70
C ASP A 83 -20.55 37.58 5.60
N VAL A 84 -19.78 37.37 4.53
CA VAL A 84 -19.36 38.40 3.53
C VAL A 84 -18.19 37.83 2.73
N ASN A 85 -18.45 37.62 1.44
CA ASN A 85 -17.46 37.46 0.37
C ASN A 85 -16.79 38.83 0.06
N PRO A 86 -15.54 38.89 -0.44
CA PRO A 86 -15.42 39.28 -1.84
C PRO A 86 -14.25 38.65 -2.64
N SER A 87 -14.59 38.24 -3.86
CA SER A 87 -13.91 38.48 -5.15
C SER A 87 -12.41 38.18 -5.34
N THR A 88 -12.13 37.16 -6.15
CA THR A 88 -10.88 36.91 -6.92
C THR A 88 -10.83 37.79 -8.19
N PRO A 89 -9.66 38.01 -8.84
CA PRO A 89 -9.27 37.10 -9.95
C PRO A 89 -7.77 36.95 -10.28
N SER A 90 -7.33 35.72 -10.60
CA SER A 90 -6.35 35.39 -11.67
C SER A 90 -6.30 33.86 -11.87
N ARG A 91 -7.19 33.30 -12.71
CA ARG A 91 -6.98 32.81 -14.08
C ARG A 91 -6.38 31.38 -14.17
N ALA A 92 -7.28 30.44 -14.50
CA ALA A 92 -7.11 29.09 -15.07
C ALA A 92 -6.56 27.93 -14.20
N GLN A 93 -5.63 28.11 -13.26
CA GLN A 93 -5.15 26.99 -12.42
C GLN A 93 -6.01 26.71 -11.17
N GLY A 94 -6.80 27.68 -10.74
CA GLY A 94 -7.69 27.55 -9.57
C GLY A 94 -8.99 26.77 -9.82
N ASN A 95 -9.36 26.53 -11.08
CA ASN A 95 -10.68 25.95 -11.39
C ASN A 95 -10.75 24.45 -11.08
N PHE A 96 -9.70 23.68 -11.43
CA PHE A 96 -9.71 22.23 -11.22
C PHE A 96 -9.71 21.86 -9.73
N GLU A 97 -8.85 22.50 -8.94
CA GLU A 97 -8.77 22.26 -7.49
C GLU A 97 -10.06 22.66 -6.77
N GLN A 98 -10.62 23.82 -7.15
CA GLN A 98 -11.86 24.31 -6.56
C GLN A 98 -13.07 23.46 -6.97
N GLU A 99 -13.07 22.89 -8.17
CA GLU A 99 -14.11 21.98 -8.64
C GLU A 99 -14.06 20.62 -7.91
N LEU A 100 -12.87 20.11 -7.60
CA LEU A 100 -12.71 18.92 -6.75
C LEU A 100 -13.32 19.13 -5.35
N VAL A 101 -13.17 20.33 -4.79
CA VAL A 101 -13.79 20.72 -3.52
C VAL A 101 -15.30 20.93 -3.67
N SER A 102 -15.73 21.62 -4.72
CA SER A 102 -17.13 21.93 -5.03
C SER A 102 -17.98 20.67 -5.20
N GLN A 103 -17.45 19.67 -5.92
CA GLN A 103 -18.09 18.37 -6.09
C GLN A 103 -17.95 17.44 -4.87
N LYS A 104 -17.34 17.91 -3.78
CA LYS A 104 -17.09 17.15 -2.54
C LYS A 104 -16.28 15.87 -2.77
N ILE A 105 -15.41 15.86 -3.78
CA ILE A 105 -14.48 14.75 -4.04
C ILE A 105 -13.36 14.78 -3.00
N ILE A 106 -12.89 15.99 -2.67
CA ILE A 106 -11.98 16.25 -1.55
C ILE A 106 -12.52 17.43 -0.73
N THR A 107 -12.01 17.58 0.48
CA THR A 107 -12.26 18.76 1.33
C THR A 107 -11.16 19.81 1.16
N GLU A 108 -11.44 21.06 1.53
CA GLU A 108 -10.44 22.15 1.53
C GLU A 108 -9.20 21.78 2.37
N ARG A 109 -9.42 21.14 3.52
CA ARG A 109 -8.34 20.69 4.40
C ARG A 109 -7.44 19.63 3.75
N GLU A 110 -8.02 18.76 2.93
CA GLU A 110 -7.27 17.74 2.19
C GLU A 110 -6.48 18.37 1.05
N LEU A 111 -7.07 19.33 0.34
CA LEU A 111 -6.38 20.12 -0.67
C LEU A 111 -5.17 20.87 -0.08
N ASP A 112 -5.29 21.47 1.10
CA ASP A 112 -4.17 22.12 1.79
C ASP A 112 -3.06 21.13 2.15
N ARG A 113 -3.42 19.92 2.61
CA ARG A 113 -2.45 18.86 2.89
C ARG A 113 -1.72 18.40 1.64
N VAL A 114 -2.44 18.25 0.53
CA VAL A 114 -1.85 17.92 -0.77
C VAL A 114 -0.86 19.00 -1.20
N LYS A 115 -1.25 20.28 -1.12
CA LYS A 115 -0.37 21.41 -1.46
C LYS A 115 0.88 21.45 -0.58
N ASN A 116 0.72 21.26 0.72
CA ASN A 116 1.84 21.22 1.66
C ASN A 116 2.76 20.02 1.40
N TYR A 117 2.20 18.85 1.12
CA TYR A 117 2.97 17.66 0.76
C TYR A 117 3.78 17.89 -0.52
N ARG A 118 3.20 18.45 -1.57
CA ARG A 118 3.92 18.73 -2.83
C ARG A 118 5.09 19.69 -2.61
N ARG A 119 4.89 20.73 -1.80
CA ARG A 119 5.94 21.71 -1.45
C ARG A 119 7.05 21.09 -0.62
N SER A 120 6.75 20.24 0.36
CA SER A 120 7.75 19.66 1.24
C SER A 120 8.54 18.52 0.60
N THR A 121 7.95 17.82 -0.37
CA THR A 121 8.56 16.64 -0.99
C THR A 121 9.09 16.89 -2.41
N SER A 122 8.94 18.12 -2.94
CA SER A 122 9.23 18.42 -4.35
C SER A 122 8.55 17.43 -5.30
N CYS A 123 7.29 17.11 -5.02
CA CYS A 123 6.54 16.08 -5.72
C CYS A 123 6.43 16.42 -7.22
N PRO A 124 6.86 15.53 -8.13
CA PRO A 124 6.82 15.80 -9.57
C PRO A 124 5.43 15.67 -10.18
N TYR A 125 4.46 15.16 -9.42
CA TYR A 125 3.10 14.93 -9.87
C TYR A 125 2.23 16.17 -9.70
N ASP A 126 1.22 16.30 -10.56
CA ASP A 126 0.20 17.33 -10.45
C ASP A 126 -0.77 17.06 -9.30
N VAL A 127 -1.64 18.03 -9.00
CA VAL A 127 -2.50 17.99 -7.81
C VAL A 127 -3.45 16.81 -7.84
N GLY A 128 -4.03 16.49 -9.00
CA GLY A 128 -4.94 15.35 -9.17
C GLY A 128 -4.27 14.01 -8.87
N GLU A 129 -3.10 13.78 -9.46
CA GLU A 129 -2.27 12.60 -9.26
C GLU A 129 -1.84 12.48 -7.80
N THR A 130 -1.49 13.61 -7.18
CA THR A 130 -1.11 13.64 -5.77
C THR A 130 -2.30 13.29 -4.86
N ILE A 131 -3.52 13.74 -5.19
CA ILE A 131 -4.75 13.37 -4.48
C ILE A 131 -5.00 11.87 -4.55
N ILE A 132 -4.83 11.27 -5.74
CA ILE A 132 -4.99 9.83 -5.95
C ILE A 132 -3.93 9.05 -5.18
N MET A 133 -2.66 9.47 -5.30
CA MET A 133 -1.52 8.85 -4.63
C MET A 133 -1.63 8.89 -3.11
N LEU A 134 -2.13 10.00 -2.54
CA LEU A 134 -2.38 10.15 -1.10
C LEU A 134 -3.68 9.47 -0.65
N GLY A 135 -4.47 8.92 -1.58
CA GLY A 135 -5.69 8.17 -1.31
C GLY A 135 -6.87 9.04 -0.85
N TYR A 136 -6.87 10.33 -1.20
CA TYR A 136 -7.98 11.24 -0.88
C TYR A 136 -9.18 11.05 -1.82
N ALA A 137 -8.92 10.65 -3.07
CA ALA A 137 -9.97 10.34 -4.04
C ALA A 137 -9.55 9.21 -4.98
N SER A 138 -10.51 8.61 -5.67
CA SER A 138 -10.23 7.59 -6.68
C SER A 138 -9.80 8.24 -8.00
N GLN A 139 -9.06 7.47 -8.84
CA GLN A 139 -8.67 7.89 -10.19
C GLN A 139 -9.89 8.34 -11.01
N HIS A 140 -10.98 7.56 -10.95
CA HIS A 140 -12.22 7.84 -11.66
C HIS A 140 -12.84 9.19 -11.26
N ASP A 141 -12.82 9.55 -9.97
CA ASP A 141 -13.42 10.81 -9.51
C ASP A 141 -12.61 12.02 -9.97
N VAL A 142 -11.28 11.89 -9.94
CA VAL A 142 -10.36 12.95 -10.40
C VAL A 142 -10.44 13.11 -11.92
N ASP A 143 -10.50 12.00 -12.66
CA ASP A 143 -10.61 12.02 -14.13
C ASP A 143 -11.94 12.62 -14.59
N ARG A 144 -13.05 12.35 -13.89
CA ARG A 144 -14.36 12.96 -14.18
C ARG A 144 -14.34 14.49 -14.07
N VAL A 145 -13.55 15.05 -13.16
CA VAL A 145 -13.36 16.50 -13.06
C VAL A 145 -12.39 16.98 -14.12
N ARG A 146 -11.32 16.23 -14.38
CA ARG A 146 -10.29 16.55 -15.38
C ARG A 146 -10.86 16.65 -16.79
N GLU A 147 -11.79 15.76 -17.15
CA GLU A 147 -12.51 15.77 -18.42
C GLU A 147 -13.29 17.07 -18.66
N LYS A 148 -13.72 17.78 -17.61
CA LYS A 148 -14.40 19.08 -17.75
C LYS A 148 -13.46 20.23 -18.13
N TYR A 149 -12.15 20.03 -17.96
CA TYR A 149 -11.11 21.03 -18.20
C TYR A 149 -10.11 20.61 -19.28
N SER A 150 -10.37 19.48 -19.96
CA SER A 150 -9.64 19.00 -21.14
C SER A 150 -10.34 19.44 -22.42
#